data_AF-A0A7D9H565-F1
#
_entry.id   AF-A0A7D9H565-F1
#
_cell.length_a   1.000
_cell.length_b   1.000
_cell.length_c   1.000
_cell.angle_alpha   90.00
_cell.angle_beta   90.00
_cell.angle_gamma   90.00
#
_symmetry.space_group_name_H-M   'P 1'
#
loop_
_entity.id
_entity.type
_entity.pdbx_description
1 polymer ?
#
loop_
_entity_poly.entity_id
_entity_poly.type
_entity_poly.pdbx_seq_one_letter_code
_entity_poly.pdbx_strand_id
1 'polypeptide(L)'
;MPTSELVEIEEFAGHMNKVGKQLASSVENFNRAVGSLERKVLPGARKFVELGIRPKKEIEQVEPLESLPRTMVEPGKDSDDDAGDKTLQ
;
A
#
# COMPACT_ATOMS: atom_id res chain seq x y z
N MET A 1 32.27 13.77 -18.39
CA MET A 1 31.09 14.25 -17.63
C MET A 1 31.55 14.60 -16.22
N PRO A 2 31.10 15.71 -15.62
CA PRO A 2 31.48 16.08 -14.26
C PRO A 2 30.86 15.09 -13.27
N THR A 3 31.68 14.50 -12.40
CA THR A 3 31.30 13.45 -11.44
C THR A 3 30.30 13.91 -10.38
N SER A 4 30.16 15.22 -10.15
CA SER A 4 29.22 15.78 -9.17
C SER A 4 27.75 15.56 -9.55
N GLU A 5 27.39 15.70 -10.84
CA GLU A 5 26.01 15.52 -11.31
C GLU A 5 25.52 14.07 -11.14
N LEU A 6 26.42 13.09 -11.23
CA LEU A 6 26.09 11.69 -11.03
C LEU A 6 25.75 11.37 -9.56
N VAL A 7 26.47 11.98 -8.61
CA VAL A 7 26.26 11.78 -7.17
C VAL A 7 24.92 12.34 -6.72
N GLU A 8 24.51 13.51 -7.23
CA GLU A 8 23.21 14.13 -6.89
C GLU A 8 22.02 13.26 -7.34
N ILE A 9 22.10 12.70 -8.55
CA ILE A 9 21.05 11.81 -9.09
C ILE A 9 20.97 10.51 -8.28
N GLU A 10 22.11 9.94 -7.89
CA GLU A 10 22.15 8.73 -7.06
C GLU A 10 21.52 8.96 -5.68
N GLU A 11 21.87 10.07 -5.02
CA GLU A 11 21.30 10.42 -3.71
C GLU A 11 19.78 10.69 -3.81
N PHE A 12 19.35 11.40 -4.85
CA PHE A 12 17.94 11.64 -5.11
C PHE A 12 17.16 10.35 -5.35
N ALA A 13 17.69 9.41 -6.15
CA ALA A 13 17.09 8.10 -6.34
C ALA A 13 16.97 7.32 -5.01
N GLY A 14 17.99 7.42 -4.15
CA GLY A 14 17.96 6.86 -2.80
C GLY A 14 16.83 7.44 -1.93
N HIS A 15 16.62 8.75 -1.97
CA HIS A 15 15.49 9.40 -1.29
C HIS A 15 14.14 8.95 -1.84
N MET A 16 14.00 8.89 -3.17
CA MET A 16 12.75 8.46 -3.81
C MET A 16 12.39 7.02 -3.46
N ASN A 17 13.36 6.12 -3.40
CA ASN A 17 13.15 4.75 -2.96
C ASN A 17 12.64 4.66 -1.52
N LYS A 18 13.17 5.48 -0.60
CA LYS A 18 12.68 5.53 0.80
C LYS A 18 11.23 6.01 0.87
N VAL A 19 10.88 7.04 0.11
CA VAL A 19 9.52 7.57 0.02
C VAL A 19 8.56 6.52 -0.53
N GLY A 20 8.93 5.84 -1.63
CA GLY A 20 8.11 4.77 -2.22
C GLY A 20 7.78 3.66 -1.22
N LYS A 21 8.76 3.22 -0.43
CA LYS A 21 8.57 2.20 0.63
C LYS A 21 7.60 2.66 1.72
N GLN A 22 7.72 3.91 2.18
CA GLN A 22 6.82 4.46 3.20
C GLN A 22 5.39 4.61 2.69
N LEU A 23 5.23 5.00 1.42
CA LEU A 23 3.92 5.10 0.80
C LEU A 23 3.29 3.71 0.67
N ALA A 24 4.05 2.70 0.24
CA ALA A 24 3.53 1.33 0.12
C ALA A 24 3.03 0.80 1.47
N SER A 25 3.79 1.03 2.55
CA SER A 25 3.36 0.69 3.91
C SER A 25 2.11 1.47 4.35
N SER A 26 2.01 2.74 3.99
CA SER A 26 0.82 3.56 4.28
C SER A 26 -0.42 3.01 3.58
N VAL A 27 -0.30 2.60 2.32
CA VAL A 27 -1.39 1.95 1.56
C VAL A 27 -1.82 0.64 2.22
N GLU A 28 -0.87 -0.21 2.62
CA GLU A 28 -1.19 -1.45 3.32
C GLU A 28 -1.94 -1.20 4.64
N ASN A 29 -1.47 -0.25 5.44
CA ASN A 29 -2.11 0.12 6.70
C ASN A 29 -3.52 0.69 6.49
N PHE A 30 -3.70 1.52 5.47
CA PHE A 30 -5.02 2.02 5.06
C PHE A 30 -5.97 0.86 4.73
N ASN A 31 -5.54 -0.08 3.89
CA ASN A 31 -6.35 -1.23 3.50
C ASN A 31 -6.74 -2.10 4.71
N ARG A 32 -5.81 -2.30 5.66
CA ARG A 32 -6.09 -3.01 6.92
C ARG A 32 -7.11 -2.27 7.78
N ALA A 33 -7.03 -0.94 7.84
CA ALA A 33 -7.96 -0.11 8.59
C ALA A 33 -9.37 -0.17 7.98
N VAL A 34 -9.49 -0.07 6.65
CA VAL A 34 -10.76 -0.24 5.91
C VAL A 34 -11.38 -1.60 6.21
N GLY A 35 -10.61 -2.70 6.07
CA GLY A 35 -11.12 -4.03 6.39
C GLY A 35 -11.55 -4.19 7.86
N SER A 36 -10.88 -3.50 8.79
CA SER A 36 -11.28 -3.47 10.20
C SER A 36 -12.58 -2.68 10.41
N LEU A 37 -12.74 -1.54 9.74
CA LEU A 37 -13.97 -0.74 9.77
C LEU A 37 -15.18 -1.58 9.33
N GLU A 38 -15.06 -2.28 8.20
CA GLU A 38 -16.12 -3.12 7.65
C GLU A 38 -16.49 -4.29 8.55
N ARG A 39 -15.50 -4.98 9.12
CA ARG A 39 -15.71 -6.20 9.91
C ARG A 39 -16.14 -5.92 11.35
N LYS A 40 -15.68 -4.80 11.93
CA LYS A 40 -15.85 -4.54 13.37
C LYS A 40 -16.77 -3.36 13.67
N VAL A 41 -16.65 -2.27 12.91
CA VAL A 41 -17.33 -1.01 13.25
C VAL A 41 -18.70 -0.92 12.60
N LEU A 42 -18.80 -1.15 11.28
CA LEU A 42 -20.08 -1.04 10.56
C LEU A 42 -21.17 -1.97 11.10
N PRO A 43 -20.90 -3.23 11.51
CA PRO A 43 -21.92 -4.07 12.14
C PRO A 43 -22.41 -3.50 13.47
N GLY A 44 -21.52 -2.90 14.27
CA GLY A 44 -21.89 -2.23 15.52
C GLY A 44 -22.76 -1.01 15.26
N ALA A 45 -22.40 -0.19 14.28
CA ALA A 45 -23.20 0.96 13.86
C ALA A 45 -24.62 0.54 13.42
N ARG A 46 -24.75 -0.54 12.65
CA ARG A 46 -26.06 -1.11 12.26
C ARG A 46 -26.92 -1.50 13.47
N LYS A 47 -26.34 -2.20 14.45
CA LYS A 47 -27.06 -2.58 15.69
C LYS A 47 -27.57 -1.37 16.48
N PHE A 48 -26.81 -0.28 16.53
CA PHE A 48 -27.28 0.94 17.20
C PHE A 48 -28.52 1.54 16.52
N VAL A 49 -28.56 1.52 15.19
CA VAL A 49 -29.73 1.97 14.41
C VAL A 49 -30.93 1.05 14.67
N GLU A 50 -30.73 -0.26 14.74
CA GLU A 50 -31.78 -1.24 15.08
C GLU A 50 -32.36 -1.01 16.49
N LEU A 51 -31.54 -0.57 17.43
CA LEU A 51 -31.95 -0.18 18.79
C LEU A 51 -32.61 1.21 18.86
N GLY A 52 -32.87 1.85 17.71
CA GLY A 52 -33.53 3.15 17.62
C GLY A 52 -32.60 4.35 17.80
N ILE A 53 -31.29 4.14 17.94
CA ILE A 53 -30.29 5.21 18.04
C ILE A 53 -29.95 5.67 16.63
N ARG A 54 -30.49 6.83 16.23
CA ARG A 54 -30.22 7.42 14.91
C ARG A 54 -29.03 8.37 14.98
N PRO A 55 -27.95 8.13 14.20
CA PRO A 55 -26.83 9.07 14.14
C PRO A 55 -27.25 10.35 13.41
N LYS A 56 -26.64 11.49 13.79
CA LYS A 56 -26.87 12.79 13.12
C LYS A 56 -26.30 12.84 11.69
N LYS A 57 -25.30 12.01 11.39
CA LYS A 57 -24.65 11.88 10.09
C LYS A 57 -24.35 10.41 9.84
N GLU A 58 -24.59 9.93 8.63
CA GLU A 58 -24.21 8.58 8.22
C GLU A 58 -22.69 8.45 8.12
N ILE A 59 -22.19 7.23 8.31
CA ILE A 59 -20.77 6.93 8.13
C ILE A 59 -20.53 6.90 6.62
N GLU A 60 -19.69 7.82 6.13
CA GLU A 60 -19.28 7.86 4.74
C GLU A 60 -18.48 6.60 4.37
N GLN A 61 -18.72 6.06 3.18
CA GLN A 61 -17.97 4.93 2.68
C GLN A 61 -16.53 5.36 2.39
N VAL A 62 -15.59 4.56 2.84
CA VAL A 62 -14.18 4.76 2.50
C VAL A 62 -13.93 4.13 1.14
N GLU A 63 -13.53 4.94 0.17
CA GLU A 63 -13.18 4.46 -1.17
C GLU A 63 -11.91 3.59 -1.13
N PRO A 64 -11.90 2.44 -1.82
CA PRO A 64 -10.71 1.61 -1.95
C PRO A 64 -9.55 2.33 -2.63
N LEU A 65 -8.32 2.07 -2.19
CA LEU A 65 -7.12 2.54 -2.86
C LEU A 65 -6.54 1.42 -3.73
N GLU A 66 -6.74 1.49 -5.04
CA GLU A 66 -6.32 0.44 -5.99
C GLU A 66 -4.86 0.58 -6.49
N SER A 67 -4.20 1.71 -6.21
CA SER A 67 -2.88 2.02 -6.77
C SER A 67 -1.75 1.78 -5.77
N LEU A 68 -0.78 0.95 -6.16
CA LEU A 68 0.48 0.81 -5.46
C LEU A 68 1.48 1.88 -5.94
N PRO A 69 2.41 2.34 -5.07
CA PRO A 69 3.49 3.21 -5.52
C PRO A 69 4.26 2.56 -6.67
N ARG A 70 4.52 3.34 -7.72
CA ARG A 70 5.27 2.87 -8.89
C ARG A 70 6.66 2.42 -8.45
N THR A 71 6.99 1.16 -8.69
CA THR A 71 8.37 0.68 -8.53
C THR A 71 9.19 1.19 -9.71
N MET A 72 10.34 1.81 -9.42
CA MET A 72 11.32 2.07 -10.48
C MET A 72 11.89 0.72 -10.93
N VAL A 73 11.74 0.42 -12.22
CA VAL A 73 12.36 -0.75 -12.85
C VAL A 73 13.79 -0.33 -13.17
N GLU A 74 14.79 -1.02 -12.61
CA GLU A 74 16.17 -0.85 -13.07
C GLU A 74 16.26 -1.34 -14.52
N PRO A 75 16.76 -0.53 -15.46
CA PRO A 75 16.98 -1.01 -16.82
C PRO A 75 18.06 -2.09 -16.79
N GLY A 76 17.66 -3.36 -16.93
CA GLY A 76 18.58 -4.49 -17.12
C GLY A 76 18.65 -5.55 -16.02
N LYS A 77 17.67 -5.63 -15.11
CA LYS A 77 17.56 -6.78 -14.19
C LYS A 77 16.40 -7.67 -14.60
N ASP A 78 16.64 -8.48 -15.64
CA ASP A 78 15.82 -9.65 -15.93
C ASP A 78 15.75 -10.49 -14.65
N SER A 79 14.53 -10.80 -14.23
CA SER A 79 14.28 -11.60 -13.03
C SER A 79 14.60 -13.07 -13.36
N ASP A 80 15.88 -13.42 -13.34
CA ASP A 80 16.32 -14.81 -13.19
C ASP A 80 16.18 -15.20 -11.70
N ASP A 81 14.94 -15.42 -11.27
CA ASP A 81 14.61 -16.12 -10.03
C ASP A 81 13.31 -16.93 -10.25
N ASP A 82 13.30 -17.78 -11.28
CA ASP A 82 12.42 -18.96 -11.35
C ASP A 82 13.15 -20.11 -12.05
N ALA A 83 14.12 -20.71 -11.35
CA ALA A 83 14.63 -22.05 -11.69
C ALA A 83 15.34 -22.68 -10.48
N GLY A 84 14.56 -23.08 -9.48
CA GLY A 84 14.92 -24.05 -8.46
C GLY A 84 14.09 -25.32 -8.62
N ASP A 85 14.30 -25.99 -9.75
CA ASP A 85 13.72 -27.28 -10.16
C ASP A 85 14.10 -28.45 -9.22
N LYS A 86 13.28 -29.53 -9.30
CA LYS A 86 13.51 -30.94 -8.91
C LYS A 86 13.23 -31.33 -7.44
N THR A 87 12.60 -32.44 -7.08
CA THR A 87 12.06 -33.63 -7.76
C THR A 87 11.50 -34.56 -6.66
N LEU A 88 10.32 -35.14 -6.87
CA LEU A 88 9.90 -36.50 -6.47
C LEU A 88 10.14 -36.97 -5.02
N GLN A 89 9.05 -37.02 -4.24
CA GLN A 89 8.56 -38.27 -3.62
C GLN A 89 7.07 -38.17 -3.32
#